data_AF-A0A3C2E6I4-F1
#
_entry.id   AF-A0A3C2E6I4-F1
#
_cell.length_a   1.000
_cell.length_b   1.000
_cell.length_c   1.000
_cell.angle_alpha   90.00
_cell.angle_beta   90.00
_cell.angle_gamma   90.00
#
_symmetry.space_group_name_H-M   'P 1'
#
loop_
_entity.id
_entity.type
_entity.pdbx_description
1 polymer ?
#
loop_
_entity_poly.entity_id
_entity_poly.type
_entity_poly.pdbx_seq_one_letter_code
_entity_poly.pdbx_strand_id
1 'polypeptide(L)'
;RALLYTEMATAPAVVRGDHVRLLRFDPAEQPVALQLGGSDPAELAEAARTGAAMGYAEINLNVGCPSDRVQSGRFGACLMREPELVAECVSAMREAVDVDVTVKCRIG
;
A
#
# COMPACT_ATOMS: atom_id res chain seq x y z
N ARG A 1 -20.57 8.98 -4.42
CA ARG A 1 -20.10 8.26 -3.20
C ARG A 1 -18.60 8.49 -3.09
N ALA A 2 -18.05 8.66 -1.88
CA ALA A 2 -16.61 8.83 -1.67
C ALA A 2 -15.93 7.48 -1.38
N LEU A 3 -14.61 7.40 -1.63
CA LEU A 3 -13.74 6.29 -1.24
C LEU A 3 -12.92 6.72 -0.01
N LEU A 4 -12.97 5.94 1.06
CA LEU A 4 -12.16 6.18 2.27
C LEU A 4 -10.77 5.56 2.08
N TYR A 5 -9.77 6.09 2.79
CA TYR A 5 -8.41 5.56 2.81
C TYR A 5 -7.98 5.33 4.26
N THR A 6 -7.27 4.23 4.50
CA THR A 6 -6.63 3.97 5.79
C THR A 6 -5.48 4.95 6.04
N GLU A 7 -4.99 4.98 7.29
CA GLU A 7 -3.61 5.37 7.53
C GLU A 7 -2.64 4.47 6.74
N MET A 8 -1.41 4.93 6.51
CA MET A 8 -0.40 4.14 5.80
C MET A 8 0.10 2.99 6.68
N ALA A 9 -0.10 1.74 6.23
CA ALA A 9 0.48 0.55 6.81
C ALA A 9 1.76 0.15 6.05
N THR A 10 2.83 -0.21 6.75
CA THR A 10 4.04 -0.68 6.06
C THR A 10 3.88 -2.14 5.64
N ALA A 11 4.35 -2.50 4.45
CA ALA A 11 4.32 -3.89 3.97
C ALA A 11 4.97 -4.88 4.95
N PRO A 12 6.14 -4.57 5.57
CA PRO A 12 6.68 -5.37 6.67
C PRO A 12 5.71 -5.64 7.82
N ALA A 13 4.94 -4.64 8.24
CA ALA A 13 4.04 -4.75 9.39
C ALA A 13 2.80 -5.59 9.04
N VAL A 14 2.34 -5.52 7.80
CA VAL A 14 1.26 -6.39 7.30
C VAL A 14 1.75 -7.83 7.18
N VAL A 15 2.91 -8.07 6.56
CA VAL A 15 3.40 -9.43 6.27
C VAL A 15 3.89 -10.16 7.53
N ARG A 16 4.61 -9.46 8.42
CA ARG A 16 5.26 -10.08 9.59
C ARG A 16 4.55 -9.81 10.92
N GLY A 17 3.62 -8.88 10.95
CA GLY A 17 2.91 -8.48 12.16
C GLY A 17 1.53 -9.10 12.31
N ASP A 18 0.79 -8.63 13.32
CA ASP A 18 -0.62 -8.95 13.52
C ASP A 18 -1.48 -8.08 12.56
N HIS A 19 -1.58 -8.53 11.31
CA HIS A 19 -2.32 -7.82 10.27
C HIS A 19 -3.81 -7.70 10.59
N VAL A 20 -4.41 -8.67 11.28
CA VAL A 20 -5.83 -8.59 11.67
C VAL A 20 -6.07 -7.39 12.56
N ARG A 21 -5.21 -7.18 13.57
CA ARG A 21 -5.31 -6.00 14.43
C ARG A 21 -5.01 -4.71 13.67
N LEU A 22 -4.04 -4.73 12.77
CA LEU A 22 -3.59 -3.56 12.02
C LEU A 22 -4.61 -3.09 10.98
N LEU A 23 -5.33 -4.02 10.36
CA LEU A 23 -6.11 -3.79 9.13
C LEU A 23 -7.63 -4.01 9.31
N ARG A 24 -8.11 -4.27 10.52
CA ARG A 24 -9.57 -4.33 10.76
C ARG A 24 -10.22 -2.98 10.49
N PHE A 25 -11.41 -3.01 9.89
CA PHE A 25 -12.28 -1.85 9.68
C PHE A 25 -13.75 -2.25 9.91
N ASP A 26 -14.62 -1.28 10.20
CA ASP A 26 -16.05 -1.50 10.32
C ASP A 26 -16.71 -1.62 8.92
N PRO A 27 -17.61 -2.59 8.68
CA PRO A 27 -18.29 -2.72 7.38
C PRO A 27 -18.94 -1.43 6.85
N ALA A 28 -19.34 -0.49 7.73
CA ALA A 28 -19.88 0.81 7.35
C ALA A 28 -18.86 1.74 6.66
N GLU A 29 -17.56 1.47 6.78
CA GLU A 29 -16.48 2.23 6.13
C GLU A 29 -16.39 1.97 4.62
N GLN A 30 -17.11 0.96 4.10
CA GLN A 30 -17.04 0.60 2.68
C GLN A 30 -17.65 1.69 1.76
N PRO A 31 -17.00 2.01 0.62
CA PRO A 31 -15.73 1.46 0.15
C PRO A 31 -14.52 2.10 0.84
N VAL A 32 -13.53 1.26 1.19
CA VAL A 32 -12.27 1.69 1.81
C VAL A 32 -11.06 1.08 1.06
N ALA A 33 -10.05 1.90 0.85
CA ALA A 33 -8.76 1.53 0.24
C ALA A 33 -7.67 1.37 1.31
N LEU A 34 -6.87 0.31 1.19
CA LEU A 34 -5.69 0.11 2.04
C LEU A 34 -4.49 0.82 1.43
N GLN A 35 -3.88 1.76 2.17
CA GLN A 35 -2.63 2.38 1.75
C GLN A 35 -1.41 1.65 2.33
N LEU A 36 -0.57 1.13 1.45
CA LEU A 36 0.68 0.43 1.76
C LEU A 36 1.90 1.33 1.55
N GLY A 37 2.92 1.15 2.40
CA GLY A 37 4.26 1.70 2.24
C GLY A 37 5.32 0.61 2.20
N GLY A 38 6.15 0.60 1.16
CA GLY A 38 7.23 -0.37 0.97
C GLY A 38 7.94 -0.14 -0.36
N SER A 39 9.00 -0.91 -0.61
CA SER A 39 9.78 -0.87 -1.87
C SER A 39 10.28 -2.23 -2.33
N ASP A 40 9.94 -3.31 -1.61
CA ASP A 40 10.20 -4.67 -2.04
C ASP A 40 8.95 -5.19 -2.78
N PRO A 41 9.05 -5.52 -4.09
CA PRO A 41 7.89 -5.96 -4.86
C PRO A 41 7.20 -7.22 -4.31
N ALA A 42 7.97 -8.19 -3.81
CA ALA A 42 7.43 -9.45 -3.32
C ALA A 42 6.69 -9.26 -1.98
N GLU A 43 7.24 -8.45 -1.09
CA GLU A 43 6.63 -8.11 0.18
C GLU A 43 5.37 -7.26 -0.01
N LEU A 44 5.39 -6.30 -0.95
CA LEU A 44 4.21 -5.52 -1.31
C LEU A 44 3.10 -6.36 -1.93
N ALA A 45 3.45 -7.34 -2.78
CA ALA A 45 2.48 -8.29 -3.33
C ALA A 45 1.79 -9.14 -2.25
N GLU A 46 2.54 -9.59 -1.24
CA GLU A 46 1.98 -10.34 -0.10
C GLU A 46 1.09 -9.45 0.80
N ALA A 47 1.53 -8.22 1.07
CA ALA A 47 0.72 -7.25 1.79
C ALA A 47 -0.57 -6.90 1.05
N ALA A 48 -0.51 -6.75 -0.29
CA ALA A 48 -1.68 -6.53 -1.13
C ALA A 48 -2.66 -7.71 -1.07
N ARG A 49 -2.18 -8.96 -1.19
CA ARG A 49 -3.01 -10.17 -1.01
C ARG A 49 -3.73 -10.17 0.33
N THR A 50 -3.01 -9.84 1.40
CA THR A 50 -3.57 -9.78 2.75
C THR A 50 -4.68 -8.73 2.83
N GLY A 51 -4.45 -7.52 2.31
CA GLY A 51 -5.46 -6.47 2.25
C GLY A 51 -6.69 -6.87 1.44
N ALA A 52 -6.51 -7.39 0.23
CA ALA A 52 -7.62 -7.83 -0.62
C ALA A 52 -8.44 -8.95 0.05
N ALA A 53 -7.78 -9.92 0.70
CA ALA A 53 -8.45 -11.00 1.44
C ALA A 53 -9.24 -10.48 2.65
N MET A 54 -8.84 -9.36 3.25
CA MET A 54 -9.59 -8.68 4.31
C MET A 54 -10.77 -7.83 3.80
N GLY A 55 -10.96 -7.75 2.47
CA GLY A 55 -12.12 -7.11 1.86
C GLY A 55 -11.93 -5.61 1.57
N TYR A 56 -10.69 -5.10 1.53
CA TYR A 56 -10.45 -3.76 1.01
C TYR A 56 -10.85 -3.67 -0.47
N ALA A 57 -11.49 -2.57 -0.84
CA ALA A 57 -12.00 -2.37 -2.21
C ALA A 57 -10.91 -1.96 -3.22
N GLU A 58 -9.77 -1.46 -2.71
CA GLU A 58 -8.62 -0.99 -3.49
C GLU A 58 -7.34 -1.14 -2.65
N ILE A 59 -6.21 -1.42 -3.31
CA ILE A 59 -4.87 -1.36 -2.72
C ILE A 59 -4.12 -0.15 -3.28
N ASN A 60 -3.58 0.71 -2.43
CA ASN A 60 -2.88 1.92 -2.83
C ASN A 60 -1.42 1.92 -2.38
N LEU A 61 -0.48 2.21 -3.28
CA LEU A 61 0.93 2.39 -2.94
C LEU A 61 1.25 3.86 -2.64
N ASN A 62 1.84 4.12 -1.46
CA ASN A 62 2.32 5.45 -1.10
C ASN A 62 3.69 5.75 -1.72
N VAL A 63 3.70 6.71 -2.66
CA VAL A 63 4.91 7.22 -3.35
C VAL A 63 5.02 8.74 -3.11
N GLY A 64 4.58 9.24 -1.94
CA GLY A 64 4.44 10.69 -1.73
C GLY A 64 4.75 11.22 -0.33
N CYS A 65 4.98 10.36 0.67
CA CYS A 65 5.31 10.82 2.03
C CYS A 65 6.78 11.27 2.12
N PRO A 66 7.08 12.52 2.52
CA PRO A 66 8.46 13.03 2.58
C PRO A 66 9.13 12.87 3.95
N SER A 67 8.48 12.23 4.94
CA SER A 67 9.00 12.21 6.32
C SER A 67 10.28 11.38 6.47
N ASP A 68 11.14 11.76 7.41
CA ASP A 68 12.46 11.14 7.62
C ASP A 68 12.37 9.63 7.92
N ARG A 69 11.36 9.22 8.69
CA ARG A 69 11.10 7.81 9.03
C ARG A 69 10.75 6.96 7.80
N VAL A 70 10.15 7.58 6.78
CA VAL A 70 9.74 6.92 5.54
C VAL A 70 10.91 6.86 4.56
N GLN A 71 11.74 7.90 4.51
CA GLN A 71 12.97 7.90 3.72
C GLN A 71 13.98 6.85 4.22
N SER A 72 14.18 6.72 5.53
CA SER A 72 15.09 5.72 6.11
C SER A 72 14.62 4.28 5.89
N GLY A 73 13.30 4.08 5.75
CA GLY A 73 12.70 2.81 5.37
C GLY A 73 12.69 2.52 3.87
N ARG A 74 13.18 3.44 3.03
CA ARG A 74 13.14 3.38 1.55
C ARG A 74 11.73 3.23 0.97
N PHE A 75 10.76 4.03 1.42
CA PHE A 75 9.45 4.11 0.76
C PHE A 75 8.93 5.56 0.73
N GLY A 76 7.75 5.81 0.14
CA GLY A 76 7.19 7.16 0.04
C GLY A 76 7.86 8.02 -1.03
N ALA A 77 8.05 9.33 -0.78
CA ALA A 77 8.47 10.29 -1.80
C ALA A 77 9.87 10.01 -2.38
N CYS A 78 10.75 9.29 -1.65
CA CYS A 78 12.07 8.93 -2.20
C CYS A 78 11.96 8.02 -3.43
N LEU A 79 10.89 7.21 -3.53
CA LEU A 79 10.62 6.34 -4.68
C LEU A 79 10.23 7.11 -5.94
N MET A 80 9.87 8.41 -5.84
CA MET A 80 9.64 9.24 -7.03
C MET A 80 10.90 9.41 -7.89
N ARG A 81 12.09 9.12 -7.34
CA ARG A 81 13.37 9.10 -8.08
C ARG A 81 13.71 7.73 -8.68
N GLU A 82 12.93 6.70 -8.37
CA GLU A 82 13.15 5.32 -8.80
C GLU A 82 11.88 4.80 -9.51
N PRO A 83 11.46 5.42 -10.64
CA PRO A 83 10.20 5.08 -11.31
C PRO A 83 10.15 3.64 -11.81
N GLU A 84 11.28 3.05 -12.20
CA GLU A 84 11.36 1.64 -12.58
C GLU A 84 10.99 0.72 -11.39
N LEU A 85 11.51 1.01 -10.20
CA LEU A 85 11.19 0.26 -8.99
C LEU A 85 9.71 0.42 -8.60
N VAL A 86 9.15 1.62 -8.76
CA VAL A 86 7.71 1.83 -8.56
C VAL A 86 6.89 0.98 -9.53
N ALA A 87 7.28 0.91 -10.80
CA ALA A 87 6.61 0.08 -11.79
C ALA A 87 6.69 -1.41 -11.43
N GLU A 88 7.85 -1.90 -11.00
CA GLU A 88 8.04 -3.28 -10.52
C GLU A 88 7.13 -3.60 -9.32
N CYS A 89 7.10 -2.71 -8.33
CA CYS A 89 6.24 -2.85 -7.15
C CYS A 89 4.76 -2.90 -7.53
N VAL A 90 4.30 -1.98 -8.38
CA VAL A 90 2.90 -1.92 -8.82
C VAL A 90 2.54 -3.14 -9.67
N SER A 91 3.42 -3.63 -10.54
CA SER A 91 3.18 -4.86 -11.32
C SER A 91 3.00 -6.06 -10.41
N ALA A 92 3.92 -6.25 -9.46
CA ALA A 92 3.85 -7.36 -8.51
C ALA A 92 2.58 -7.32 -7.64
N MET A 93 2.16 -6.12 -7.21
CA MET A 93 0.89 -5.95 -6.49
C MET A 93 -0.32 -6.28 -7.36
N ARG A 94 -0.36 -5.82 -8.61
CA ARG A 94 -1.46 -6.07 -9.55
C ARG A 94 -1.59 -7.54 -9.94
N GLU A 95 -0.48 -8.25 -10.09
CA GLU A 95 -0.48 -9.69 -10.36
C GLU A 95 -1.00 -10.50 -9.17
N ALA A 96 -0.99 -9.92 -7.98
CA ALA A 96 -1.30 -10.59 -6.73
C ALA A 96 -2.77 -10.45 -6.29
N VAL A 97 -3.53 -9.51 -6.84
CA VAL A 97 -4.92 -9.22 -6.41
C VAL A 97 -5.83 -8.88 -7.58
N ASP A 98 -7.13 -9.15 -7.43
CA ASP A 98 -8.14 -8.82 -8.43
C ASP A 98 -8.74 -7.40 -8.28
N VAL A 99 -8.53 -6.76 -7.12
CA VAL A 99 -8.98 -5.38 -6.86
C VAL A 99 -8.04 -4.36 -7.50
N ASP A 100 -8.51 -3.12 -7.68
CA ASP A 100 -7.69 -2.06 -8.26
C ASP A 100 -6.44 -1.78 -7.41
N VAL A 101 -5.31 -1.59 -8.10
CA VAL A 101 -4.05 -1.13 -7.51
C VAL A 101 -3.75 0.27 -8.02
N THR A 102 -3.66 1.23 -7.11
CA THR A 102 -3.45 2.65 -7.42
C THR A 102 -2.16 3.19 -6.77
N VAL A 103 -1.72 4.36 -7.20
CA VAL A 103 -0.53 5.03 -6.64
C VAL A 103 -0.92 6.43 -6.18
N LYS A 104 -0.48 6.80 -4.97
CA LYS A 104 -0.56 8.17 -4.45
C LYS A 104 0.82 8.81 -4.43
N CYS A 105 1.05 9.79 -5.30
CA CYS A 105 2.34 10.49 -5.44
C CYS A 105 2.22 12.01 -5.21
N ARG A 106 3.35 12.73 -5.30
CA ARG A 106 3.41 14.20 -5.43
C ARG A 106 3.61 14.60 -6.89
N ILE A 107 3.70 15.90 -7.16
CA ILE A 107 3.93 16.47 -8.50
C ILE A 107 5.39 16.39 -8.97
N GLY A 108 6.33 16.15 -8.06
CA GLY A 108 7.78 16.27 -8.29
C GLY A 108 8.41 17.02 -7.14
#